data_AF-A0A943XUA5-F1
#
_entry.id   AF-A0A943XUA5-F1
#
_cell.length_a   1.000
_cell.length_b   1.000
_cell.length_c   1.000
_cell.angle_alpha   90.00
_cell.angle_beta   90.00
_cell.angle_gamma   90.00
#
_symmetry.space_group_name_H-M   'P 1'
#
loop_
_entity.id
_entity.type
_entity.pdbx_description
1 polymer ?
#
loop_
_entity_poly.entity_id
_entity_poly.type
_entity_poly.pdbx_seq_one_letter_code
_entity_poly.pdbx_strand_id
1 'polypeptide(L)'
;VACALSVGATPTQIKEAIYQCAPYIGFPRTLVAAAQANQVFEQRGISLPHPAQAAVTEENRLEKGLATQMAIFGEESISKMRAAAPEDLRHIQDYLSAYCFGDIASRGGLDARMREMITLSVLCALGGCEAQVRAHIKGNLNMGNSRETIISVLTQCLPYIGFPRTLNAISCLNEIAPPEK
;
A
#
# COMPACT_ATOMS: atom_id res chain seq x y z
N VAL A 1 -0.49 0.87 17.62
CA VAL A 1 -1.83 1.50 17.73
C VAL A 1 -1.84 2.60 18.77
N ALA A 2 -1.53 2.33 20.05
CA ALA A 2 -1.49 3.36 21.09
C ALA A 2 -0.59 4.57 20.75
N CYS A 3 0.65 4.32 20.30
CA CYS A 3 1.56 5.41 19.87
C CYS A 3 0.99 6.20 18.68
N ALA A 4 0.38 5.53 17.70
CA ALA A 4 -0.22 6.19 16.53
C ALA A 4 -1.35 7.15 16.95
N LEU A 5 -2.22 6.72 17.87
CA LEU A 5 -3.26 7.59 18.46
C LEU A 5 -2.63 8.79 19.18
N SER A 6 -1.58 8.55 19.98
CA SER A 6 -0.90 9.61 20.74
C SER A 6 -0.25 10.68 19.86
N VAL A 7 0.13 10.34 18.62
CA VAL A 7 0.69 11.30 17.65
C VAL A 7 -0.36 11.84 16.67
N GLY A 8 -1.65 11.60 16.92
CA GLY A 8 -2.75 12.23 16.20
C GLY A 8 -3.35 11.41 15.04
N ALA A 9 -2.92 10.16 14.82
CA ALA A 9 -3.58 9.31 13.83
C ALA A 9 -5.00 8.95 14.29
N THR A 10 -5.99 9.12 13.42
CA THR A 10 -7.37 8.74 13.71
C THR A 10 -7.53 7.21 13.75
N PRO A 11 -8.54 6.67 14.46
CA PRO A 11 -8.84 5.25 14.43
C PRO A 11 -9.08 4.72 13.01
N THR A 12 -9.76 5.52 12.16
CA THR A 12 -9.96 5.21 10.74
C THR A 12 -8.64 5.08 9.99
N GLN A 13 -7.72 6.05 10.12
CA GLN A 13 -6.41 5.98 9.46
C GLN A 13 -5.61 4.75 9.88
N ILE A 14 -5.65 4.40 11.17
CA ILE A 14 -4.95 3.21 11.69
C ILE A 14 -5.55 1.92 11.09
N LYS A 15 -6.89 1.81 11.01
CA LYS A 15 -7.54 0.65 10.40
C LYS A 15 -7.25 0.55 8.91
N GLU A 16 -7.32 1.67 8.20
CA GLU A 16 -7.03 1.71 6.77
C GLU A 16 -5.56 1.39 6.47
N ALA A 17 -4.63 1.79 7.33
CA ALA A 17 -3.22 1.41 7.20
C ALA A 17 -3.02 -0.10 7.39
N ILE A 18 -3.75 -0.72 8.32
CA ILE A 18 -3.74 -2.18 8.51
C ILE A 18 -4.38 -2.88 7.30
N TYR A 19 -5.52 -2.40 6.81
CA TYR A 19 -6.20 -2.98 5.66
C TYR A 19 -5.38 -2.87 4.37
N GLN A 20 -4.63 -1.77 4.19
CA GLN A 20 -3.70 -1.59 3.07
C GLN A 20 -2.66 -2.71 2.98
N CYS A 21 -2.33 -3.38 4.09
CA CYS A 21 -1.38 -4.50 4.08
C CYS A 21 -1.96 -5.79 3.46
N ALA A 22 -3.28 -5.94 3.38
CA ALA A 22 -3.92 -7.22 3.02
C ALA A 22 -3.47 -7.82 1.68
N PRO A 23 -3.32 -7.06 0.58
CA PRO A 23 -2.84 -7.61 -0.69
C PRO A 23 -1.40 -8.14 -0.65
N TYR A 24 -0.60 -7.69 0.33
CA TYR A 24 0.83 -7.98 0.40
C TYR A 24 1.19 -9.04 1.43
N ILE A 25 0.48 -9.07 2.58
CA ILE A 25 0.74 -10.01 3.68
C ILE A 25 -0.37 -11.06 3.87
N GLY A 26 -1.45 -10.95 3.10
CA GLY A 26 -2.61 -11.83 3.15
C GLY A 26 -3.59 -11.49 4.28
N PHE A 27 -4.88 -11.80 4.04
CA PHE A 27 -5.97 -11.56 4.97
C PHE A 27 -5.75 -12.09 6.39
N PRO A 28 -5.23 -13.32 6.63
CA PRO A 28 -5.12 -13.83 7.99
C PRO A 28 -4.27 -12.94 8.90
N ARG A 29 -3.11 -12.46 8.41
CA ARG A 29 -2.24 -11.55 9.18
C ARG A 29 -2.89 -10.20 9.39
N THR A 30 -3.54 -9.67 8.36
CA THR A 30 -4.27 -8.40 8.46
C THR A 30 -5.42 -8.47 9.46
N LEU A 31 -6.19 -9.56 9.49
CA LEU A 31 -7.30 -9.74 10.43
C LEU A 31 -6.81 -9.81 11.88
N VAL A 32 -5.72 -10.54 12.14
CA VAL A 32 -5.11 -10.59 13.47
C VAL A 32 -4.65 -9.20 13.91
N ALA A 33 -3.97 -8.45 13.05
CA ALA A 33 -3.55 -7.08 13.35
C ALA A 33 -4.75 -6.14 13.58
N ALA A 34 -5.81 -6.28 12.79
CA ALA A 34 -7.03 -5.51 12.92
C ALA A 34 -7.77 -5.80 14.23
N ALA A 35 -7.78 -7.05 14.70
CA ALA A 35 -8.34 -7.44 15.99
C ALA A 35 -7.54 -6.86 17.16
N GLN A 36 -6.20 -6.88 17.08
CA GLN A 36 -5.34 -6.25 18.08
C GLN A 36 -5.55 -4.73 18.15
N ALA A 37 -5.76 -4.08 17.00
CA ALA A 37 -6.11 -2.66 16.99
C ALA A 37 -7.45 -2.37 17.67
N ASN A 38 -8.46 -3.21 17.44
CA ASN A 38 -9.76 -3.09 18.08
C ASN A 38 -9.66 -3.19 19.61
N GLN A 39 -8.87 -4.12 20.14
CA GLN A 39 -8.65 -4.24 21.59
C GLN A 39 -8.08 -2.95 22.20
N VAL A 40 -7.12 -2.32 21.52
CA VAL A 40 -6.55 -1.02 21.97
C VAL A 40 -7.58 0.10 21.88
N PHE A 41 -8.45 0.10 20.87
CA PHE A 41 -9.53 1.08 20.75
C PHE A 41 -10.56 0.95 21.89
N GLU A 42 -11.00 -0.27 22.20
CA GLU A 42 -11.91 -0.53 23.32
C GLU A 42 -11.30 -0.08 24.66
N GLN A 43 -10.02 -0.39 24.90
CA GLN A 43 -9.28 0.08 26.09
C GLN A 43 -9.17 1.60 26.19
N ARG A 44 -9.26 2.31 25.05
CA ARG A 44 -9.21 3.78 24.97
C ARG A 44 -10.62 4.41 24.89
N GLY A 45 -11.69 3.63 25.04
CA GLY A 45 -13.06 4.10 24.97
C GLY A 45 -13.51 4.53 23.57
N ILE A 46 -12.84 4.06 22.53
CA ILE A 46 -13.16 4.35 21.13
C ILE A 46 -14.17 3.31 20.62
N SER A 47 -15.35 3.79 20.19
CA SER A 47 -16.44 2.92 19.72
C SER A 47 -16.15 2.25 18.37
N LEU A 48 -16.66 1.02 18.24
CA LEU A 48 -16.62 0.20 17.03
C LEU A 48 -18.06 -0.17 16.60
N PRO A 49 -18.34 -0.40 15.30
CA PRO A 49 -17.42 -0.27 14.16
C PRO A 49 -17.22 1.18 13.73
N HIS A 50 -16.08 1.47 13.08
CA HIS A 50 -15.85 2.76 12.43
C HIS A 50 -16.63 2.87 11.10
N PRO A 51 -16.91 4.10 10.62
CA PRO A 51 -17.59 4.31 9.35
C PRO A 51 -16.89 3.59 8.18
N ALA A 52 -17.68 2.91 7.34
CA ALA A 52 -17.17 2.21 6.18
C ALA A 52 -16.45 3.18 5.21
N GLN A 53 -15.29 2.75 4.70
CA GLN A 53 -14.47 3.51 3.76
C GLN A 53 -14.45 2.88 2.35
N ALA A 54 -15.30 1.89 2.09
CA ALA A 54 -15.39 1.27 0.77
C ALA A 54 -15.87 2.30 -0.27
N ALA A 55 -15.24 2.31 -1.45
CA ALA A 55 -15.58 3.22 -2.55
C ALA A 55 -16.15 2.49 -3.79
N VAL A 56 -16.22 1.16 -3.71
CA VAL A 56 -16.61 0.26 -4.80
C VAL A 56 -17.65 -0.75 -4.32
N THR A 57 -18.34 -1.36 -5.28
CA THR A 57 -19.24 -2.51 -5.10
C THR A 57 -18.68 -3.72 -5.87
N GLU A 58 -19.26 -4.89 -5.67
CA GLU A 58 -18.81 -6.10 -6.38
C GLU A 58 -18.91 -5.95 -7.90
N GLU A 59 -19.90 -5.21 -8.39
CA GLU A 59 -20.14 -5.00 -9.82
C GLU A 59 -19.11 -4.05 -10.46
N ASN A 60 -18.53 -3.11 -9.71
CA ASN A 60 -17.65 -2.07 -10.27
C ASN A 60 -16.21 -2.07 -9.75
N ARG A 61 -15.86 -2.96 -8.81
CA ARG A 61 -14.50 -3.05 -8.23
C ARG A 61 -13.41 -3.30 -9.26
N LEU A 62 -13.68 -4.09 -10.31
CA LEU A 62 -12.70 -4.34 -11.38
C LEU A 62 -12.43 -3.07 -12.20
N GLU A 63 -13.50 -2.42 -12.69
CA GLU A 63 -13.41 -1.21 -13.49
C GLU A 63 -12.73 -0.06 -12.72
N LYS A 64 -13.22 0.24 -11.51
CA LYS A 64 -12.66 1.31 -10.66
C LYS A 64 -11.26 0.97 -10.15
N GLY A 65 -10.99 -0.32 -9.91
CA GLY A 65 -9.67 -0.82 -9.54
C GLY A 65 -8.66 -0.62 -10.66
N LEU A 66 -9.04 -0.91 -11.91
CA LEU A 66 -8.20 -0.63 -13.08
C LEU A 66 -7.91 0.87 -13.21
N ALA A 67 -8.90 1.73 -13.07
CA ALA A 67 -8.70 3.18 -13.10
C ALA A 67 -7.71 3.64 -12.00
N THR A 68 -7.85 3.11 -10.78
CA THR A 68 -6.92 3.39 -9.66
C THR A 68 -5.51 2.91 -9.97
N GLN A 69 -5.37 1.69 -10.48
CA GLN A 69 -4.07 1.11 -10.86
C GLN A 69 -3.39 1.91 -11.98
N MET A 70 -4.16 2.33 -13.00
CA MET A 70 -3.67 3.16 -14.11
C MET A 70 -3.24 4.54 -13.64
N ALA A 71 -3.96 5.16 -12.70
CA ALA A 71 -3.57 6.44 -12.11
C ALA A 71 -2.21 6.35 -11.40
N ILE A 72 -1.93 5.23 -10.72
CA ILE A 72 -0.67 5.04 -9.97
C ILE A 72 0.50 4.70 -10.90
N PHE A 73 0.32 3.75 -11.83
CA PHE A 73 1.43 3.18 -12.60
C PHE A 73 1.50 3.65 -14.06
N GLY A 74 0.52 4.42 -14.52
CA GLY A 74 0.37 4.88 -15.89
C GLY A 74 -0.47 3.93 -16.75
N GLU A 75 -1.42 4.50 -17.48
CA GLU A 75 -2.38 3.78 -18.32
C GLU A 75 -1.69 2.86 -19.34
N GLU A 76 -0.72 3.38 -20.08
CA GLU A 76 0.01 2.62 -21.10
C GLU A 76 0.70 1.38 -20.51
N SER A 77 1.29 1.52 -19.31
CA SER A 77 2.00 0.43 -18.63
C SER A 77 1.03 -0.68 -18.23
N ILE A 78 -0.13 -0.33 -17.67
CA ILE A 78 -1.13 -1.30 -17.21
C ILE A 78 -1.82 -1.97 -18.41
N SER A 79 -2.14 -1.21 -19.45
CA SER A 79 -2.73 -1.75 -20.69
C SER A 79 -1.79 -2.75 -21.36
N LYS A 80 -0.49 -2.44 -21.48
CA LYS A 80 0.52 -3.37 -22.01
C LYS A 80 0.66 -4.63 -21.16
N MET A 81 0.75 -4.48 -19.83
CA MET A 81 0.84 -5.61 -18.90
C MET A 81 -0.34 -6.56 -19.05
N ARG A 82 -1.56 -6.02 -19.14
CA ARG A 82 -2.79 -6.82 -19.27
C ARG A 82 -2.92 -7.47 -20.64
N ALA A 83 -2.54 -6.78 -21.72
CA ALA A 83 -2.53 -7.35 -23.06
C ALA A 83 -1.51 -8.49 -23.23
N ALA A 84 -0.39 -8.42 -22.50
CA ALA A 84 0.64 -9.46 -22.49
C ALA A 84 0.35 -10.63 -21.53
N ALA A 85 -0.71 -10.54 -20.72
CA ALA A 85 -1.04 -11.58 -19.75
C ALA A 85 -1.50 -12.87 -20.46
N PRO A 86 -0.89 -14.03 -20.16
CA PRO A 86 -1.38 -15.32 -20.62
C PRO A 86 -2.86 -15.52 -20.27
N GLU A 87 -3.62 -16.17 -21.17
CA GLU A 87 -5.06 -16.33 -21.03
C GLU A 87 -5.45 -17.01 -19.71
N ASP A 88 -4.72 -18.06 -19.35
CA ASP A 88 -4.89 -18.83 -18.11
C ASP A 88 -4.59 -18.00 -16.85
N LEU A 89 -3.83 -16.91 -16.96
CA LEU A 89 -3.49 -16.00 -15.86
C LEU A 89 -4.30 -14.70 -15.86
N ARG A 90 -5.20 -14.47 -16.81
CA ARG A 90 -6.02 -13.24 -16.86
C ARG A 90 -6.84 -13.03 -15.59
N HIS A 91 -7.37 -14.10 -15.01
CA HIS A 91 -8.11 -14.03 -13.75
C HIS A 91 -7.26 -13.46 -12.60
N ILE A 92 -5.95 -13.74 -12.56
CA ILE A 92 -5.04 -13.15 -11.55
C ILE A 92 -4.87 -11.65 -11.77
N GLN A 93 -4.81 -11.19 -13.02
CA GLN A 93 -4.76 -9.75 -13.34
C GLN A 93 -6.06 -9.05 -12.95
N ASP A 94 -7.20 -9.69 -13.15
CA ASP A 94 -8.50 -9.16 -12.73
C ASP A 94 -8.61 -9.11 -11.21
N TYR A 95 -8.16 -10.15 -10.50
CA TYR A 95 -8.07 -10.12 -9.04
C TYR A 95 -7.13 -9.02 -8.57
N LEU A 96 -5.95 -8.84 -9.17
CA LEU A 96 -5.03 -7.77 -8.81
C LEU A 96 -5.73 -6.40 -8.92
N SER A 97 -6.37 -6.11 -10.04
CA SER A 97 -7.07 -4.83 -10.23
C SER A 97 -8.28 -4.69 -9.31
N ALA A 98 -9.17 -5.69 -9.25
CA ALA A 98 -10.39 -5.64 -8.49
C ALA A 98 -10.17 -5.62 -6.97
N TYR A 99 -9.30 -6.49 -6.45
CA TYR A 99 -9.04 -6.60 -5.02
C TYR A 99 -8.00 -5.59 -4.54
N CYS A 100 -6.80 -5.59 -5.11
CA CYS A 100 -5.73 -4.73 -4.58
C CYS A 100 -6.04 -3.25 -4.80
N PHE A 101 -6.50 -2.88 -6.00
CA PHE A 101 -6.72 -1.48 -6.35
C PHE A 101 -8.16 -1.03 -6.13
N GLY A 102 -9.14 -1.87 -6.43
CA GLY A 102 -10.57 -1.60 -6.19
C GLY A 102 -10.92 -1.67 -4.70
N ASP A 103 -10.86 -2.86 -4.10
CA ASP A 103 -11.37 -3.02 -2.73
C ASP A 103 -10.51 -2.34 -1.66
N ILE A 104 -9.19 -2.24 -1.89
CA ILE A 104 -8.23 -1.79 -0.88
C ILE A 104 -7.67 -0.40 -1.18
N ALA A 105 -6.99 -0.20 -2.31
CA ALA A 105 -6.30 1.07 -2.56
C ALA A 105 -7.26 2.25 -2.81
N SER A 106 -8.47 2.00 -3.33
CA SER A 106 -9.44 3.07 -3.57
C SER A 106 -10.25 3.45 -2.32
N ARG A 107 -10.02 2.82 -1.17
CA ARG A 107 -10.76 3.12 0.07
C ARG A 107 -10.46 4.53 0.58
N GLY A 108 -11.44 5.15 1.23
CA GLY A 108 -11.28 6.41 1.95
C GLY A 108 -10.40 6.31 3.20
N GLY A 109 -10.30 7.39 3.97
CA GLY A 109 -9.57 7.44 5.25
C GLY A 109 -8.06 7.63 5.13
N LEU A 110 -7.46 7.27 4.00
CA LEU A 110 -6.07 7.59 3.63
C LEU A 110 -6.05 8.10 2.18
N ASP A 111 -5.22 9.11 1.91
CA ASP A 111 -4.98 9.56 0.55
C ASP A 111 -4.02 8.62 -0.21
N ALA A 112 -3.94 8.79 -1.53
CA ALA A 112 -3.11 7.94 -2.38
C ALA A 112 -1.61 8.01 -2.00
N ARG A 113 -1.13 9.20 -1.59
CA ARG A 113 0.26 9.41 -1.16
C ARG A 113 0.60 8.55 0.05
N MET A 114 -0.27 8.52 1.05
CA MET A 114 -0.08 7.72 2.25
C MET A 114 -0.19 6.22 1.96
N ARG A 115 -1.15 5.81 1.12
CA ARG A 115 -1.31 4.41 0.72
C ARG A 115 -0.07 3.85 0.01
N GLU A 116 0.53 4.64 -0.88
CA GLU A 116 1.77 4.24 -1.56
C GLU A 116 2.98 4.17 -0.62
N MET A 117 3.09 5.07 0.37
CA MET A 117 4.15 5.00 1.39
C MET A 117 4.01 3.76 2.29
N ILE A 118 2.79 3.44 2.72
CA ILE A 118 2.52 2.24 3.53
C ILE A 118 2.84 0.99 2.72
N THR A 119 2.39 0.94 1.47
CA THR A 119 2.66 -0.18 0.56
C THR A 119 4.16 -0.40 0.37
N LEU A 120 4.92 0.67 0.10
CA LEU A 120 6.37 0.59 -0.02
C LEU A 120 7.02 0.06 1.26
N SER A 121 6.57 0.53 2.43
CA SER A 121 7.07 0.08 3.74
C SER A 121 6.87 -1.43 3.93
N VAL A 122 5.68 -1.95 3.56
CA VAL A 122 5.35 -3.38 3.66
C VAL A 122 6.22 -4.22 2.73
N LEU A 123 6.38 -3.80 1.47
CA LEU A 123 7.20 -4.50 0.48
C LEU A 123 8.68 -4.56 0.90
N CYS A 124 9.23 -3.45 1.40
CA CYS A 124 10.58 -3.41 1.97
C CYS A 124 10.72 -4.36 3.17
N ALA A 125 9.69 -4.44 4.03
CA ALA A 125 9.69 -5.32 5.19
C ALA A 125 9.53 -6.81 4.84
N LEU A 126 8.88 -7.16 3.73
CA LEU A 126 8.82 -8.55 3.24
C LEU A 126 10.20 -9.01 2.73
N GLY A 127 10.88 -8.16 1.95
CA GLY A 127 12.13 -8.51 1.25
C GLY A 127 11.90 -9.48 0.08
N GLY A 128 12.85 -9.55 -0.86
CA GLY A 128 12.69 -10.36 -2.07
C GLY A 128 11.60 -9.85 -3.02
N CYS A 129 11.16 -8.60 -2.83
CA CYS A 129 10.10 -7.95 -3.61
C CYS A 129 10.66 -6.77 -4.42
N GLU A 130 11.92 -6.84 -4.85
CA GLU A 130 12.63 -5.70 -5.46
C GLU A 130 11.93 -5.21 -6.75
N ALA A 131 11.24 -6.09 -7.49
CA ALA A 131 10.42 -5.68 -8.64
C ALA A 131 9.24 -4.79 -8.22
N GLN A 132 8.52 -5.17 -7.16
CA GLN A 132 7.41 -4.40 -6.61
C GLN A 132 7.90 -3.13 -5.92
N VAL A 133 9.04 -3.17 -5.22
CA VAL A 133 9.66 -1.98 -4.61
C VAL A 133 9.95 -0.93 -5.68
N ARG A 134 10.54 -1.30 -6.83
CA ARG A 134 10.75 -0.37 -7.95
C ARG A 134 9.43 0.21 -8.48
N ALA A 135 8.42 -0.65 -8.68
CA ALA A 135 7.11 -0.21 -9.15
C ALA A 135 6.47 0.82 -8.19
N HIS A 136 6.51 0.56 -6.88
CA HIS A 136 5.93 1.45 -5.88
C HIS A 136 6.79 2.66 -5.54
N ILE A 137 8.10 2.66 -5.82
CA ILE A 137 8.89 3.91 -5.83
C ILE A 137 8.38 4.82 -6.95
N LYS A 138 8.20 4.29 -8.17
CA LYS A 138 7.60 5.05 -9.28
C LYS A 138 6.18 5.50 -8.95
N GLY A 139 5.36 4.63 -8.36
CA GLY A 139 4.01 4.96 -7.89
C GLY A 139 4.00 6.11 -6.87
N ASN A 140 4.88 6.06 -5.87
CA ASN A 140 5.04 7.16 -4.89
C ASN A 140 5.36 8.50 -5.59
N LEU A 141 6.30 8.50 -6.53
CA LEU A 141 6.67 9.72 -7.28
C LEU A 141 5.49 10.23 -8.11
N ASN A 142 4.76 9.35 -8.80
CA ASN A 142 3.58 9.71 -9.59
C ASN A 142 2.46 10.30 -8.73
N MET A 143 2.29 9.83 -7.49
CA MET A 143 1.31 10.38 -6.54
C MET A 143 1.79 11.67 -5.84
N GLY A 144 2.99 12.14 -6.17
CA GLY A 144 3.53 13.42 -5.67
C GLY A 144 4.33 13.32 -4.37
N ASN A 145 4.73 12.12 -3.93
CA ASN A 145 5.75 12.00 -2.89
C ASN A 145 7.13 12.29 -3.48
N SER A 146 7.98 13.02 -2.74
CA SER A 146 9.33 13.31 -3.19
C SER A 146 10.29 12.15 -2.89
N ARG A 147 11.45 12.12 -3.57
CA ARG A 147 12.56 11.23 -3.22
C ARG A 147 12.94 11.36 -1.73
N GLU A 148 12.96 12.58 -1.20
CA GLU A 148 13.22 12.85 0.22
C GLU A 148 12.18 12.20 1.14
N THR A 149 10.89 12.26 0.77
CA THR A 149 9.82 11.58 1.51
C THR A 149 10.05 10.06 1.51
N ILE A 150 10.44 9.49 0.36
CA ILE A 150 10.74 8.06 0.26
C ILE A 150 11.96 7.68 1.12
N ILE A 151 13.03 8.48 1.12
CA ILE A 151 14.19 8.28 2.00
C ILE A 151 13.76 8.31 3.47
N SER A 152 12.85 9.21 3.85
CA SER A 152 12.32 9.30 5.21
C SER A 152 11.55 8.03 5.60
N VAL A 153 10.74 7.47 4.69
CA VAL A 153 10.06 6.18 4.89
C VAL A 153 11.07 5.05 5.10
N LEU A 154 12.10 4.96 4.25
CA LEU A 154 13.15 3.93 4.38
C LEU A 154 13.95 4.08 5.68
N THR A 155 14.19 5.32 6.11
CA THR A 155 14.86 5.63 7.38
C THR A 155 14.01 5.19 8.56
N GLN A 156 12.69 5.43 8.54
CA GLN A 156 11.77 4.95 9.57
C GLN A 156 11.66 3.42 9.59
N CYS A 157 11.78 2.77 8.44
CA CYS A 157 11.77 1.31 8.36
C CYS A 157 13.07 0.67 8.87
N LEU A 158 14.22 1.32 8.68
CA LEU A 158 15.56 0.79 8.98
C LEU A 158 15.69 0.11 10.36
N PRO A 159 15.26 0.69 11.50
CA PRO A 159 15.39 0.03 12.79
C PRO A 159 14.53 -1.24 12.92
N TYR A 160 13.50 -1.42 12.09
CA TYR A 160 12.61 -2.58 12.13
C TYR A 160 12.99 -3.68 11.13
N ILE A 161 13.58 -3.31 9.99
CA ILE A 161 13.84 -4.26 8.89
C ILE A 161 15.34 -4.55 8.69
N GLY A 162 16.21 -3.79 9.35
CA GLY A 162 17.67 -3.94 9.30
C GLY A 162 18.31 -3.49 7.98
N PHE A 163 19.64 -3.34 8.01
CA PHE A 163 20.41 -2.82 6.88
C PHE A 163 20.22 -3.57 5.55
N PRO A 164 20.23 -4.92 5.47
CA PRO A 164 20.16 -5.59 4.18
C PRO A 164 18.92 -5.23 3.35
N ARG A 165 17.73 -5.24 3.98
CA ARG A 165 16.48 -4.88 3.30
C ARG A 165 16.42 -3.39 2.97
N THR A 166 16.87 -2.53 3.87
CA THR A 166 16.91 -1.09 3.62
C THR A 166 17.88 -0.75 2.48
N LEU A 167 19.05 -1.36 2.42
CA LEU A 167 20.04 -1.12 1.36
C LEU A 167 19.55 -1.62 0.00
N ASN A 168 18.86 -2.77 -0.07
CA ASN A 168 18.19 -3.21 -1.29
C ASN A 168 17.15 -2.20 -1.78
N ALA A 169 16.34 -1.65 -0.87
CA ALA A 169 15.36 -0.63 -1.20
C ALA A 169 16.00 0.69 -1.66
N ILE A 170 17.10 1.11 -1.02
CA ILE A 170 17.89 2.29 -1.43
C ILE A 170 18.50 2.07 -2.82
N SER A 171 18.99 0.87 -3.15
CA SER A 171 19.46 0.54 -4.49
C SER A 171 18.35 0.74 -5.52
N CYS A 172 17.17 0.17 -5.27
CA CYS A 172 16.00 0.34 -6.14
C CYS A 172 15.62 1.83 -6.28
N LEU A 173 15.68 2.60 -5.19
CA LEU A 173 15.39 4.03 -5.22
C LEU A 173 16.40 4.82 -6.07
N ASN A 174 17.68 4.52 -5.95
CA ASN A 174 18.73 5.17 -6.75
C ASN A 174 18.65 4.82 -8.24
N GLU A 175 18.21 3.60 -8.58
CA GLU A 175 17.94 3.20 -9.96
C GLU A 175 16.78 4.00 -10.57
N ILE A 176 15.70 4.20 -9.83
CA ILE A 176 14.47 4.84 -10.34
C ILE A 176 14.54 6.38 -10.29
N ALA A 177 15.14 6.94 -9.25
CA ALA A 177 15.26 8.38 -9.07
C ALA A 177 16.66 8.71 -8.55
N PRO A 178 17.70 8.79 -9.40
CA PRO A 178 19.08 9.03 -8.96
C PRO A 178 19.23 10.28 -8.07
N PRO A 179 20.22 10.32 -7.16
CA PRO A 179 20.51 11.55 -6.42
C PRO A 179 20.88 12.69 -7.37
N GLU A 180 20.45 13.91 -7.03
CA GLU A 180 20.94 15.12 -7.69
C GLU A 180 22.45 15.26 -7.47
N LYS A 181 23.16 15.75 -8.48
CA LYS A 181 24.61 15.94 -8.44
C LYS A 181 25.00 17.21 -7.69
#